data_AF-A0A4U0NIX4-F1
#
_entry.id   AF-A0A4U0NIX4-F1
#
_cell.length_a   1.000
_cell.length_b   1.000
_cell.length_c   1.000
_cell.angle_alpha   90.00
_cell.angle_beta   90.00
_cell.angle_gamma   90.00
#
_symmetry.space_group_name_H-M   'P 1'
#
loop_
_entity.id
_entity.type
_entity.pdbx_description
1 polymer ?
#
loop_
_entity_poly.entity_id
_entity_poly.type
_entity_poly.pdbx_seq_one_letter_code
_entity_poly.pdbx_strand_id
1 'polypeptide(L)'
;MTRTTRKLVVGAALFLSCIACTANSGGNTGPSATASSADQFTPINQLKSISLDGDPLSETETSDTREAPRAVGEVHAGHYRMIAYTQGSSCGLLVVDAKRSKRSLINLVSAWPKDRSEGSQRYAAGPYGLASGAGSDASHSQASLYCSEKAMVVEFTSREDTSTAGQQGQVSLKERQSEPAALVMVVGSDDARKKITDHFK
;
A
#
# COMPACT_ATOMS: atom_id res chain seq x y z
N MET A 1 -57.82 31.73 29.85
CA MET A 1 -57.95 33.09 29.33
C MET A 1 -56.67 33.44 28.58
N THR A 2 -56.78 33.82 27.29
CA THR A 2 -55.88 34.71 26.51
C THR A 2 -54.37 34.40 26.43
N ARG A 3 -53.66 34.45 25.29
CA ARG A 3 -53.97 34.78 23.89
C ARG A 3 -52.66 34.63 23.07
N THR A 4 -52.78 34.06 21.87
CA THR A 4 -52.20 34.51 20.58
C THR A 4 -50.68 34.70 20.32
N THR A 5 -50.25 33.98 19.27
CA THR A 5 -49.54 34.40 18.02
C THR A 5 -48.06 34.80 17.94
N ARG A 6 -47.35 33.97 17.12
CA ARG A 6 -46.58 34.25 15.88
C ARG A 6 -45.77 35.55 15.76
N LYS A 7 -44.50 35.42 15.32
CA LYS A 7 -43.93 36.19 14.19
C LYS A 7 -42.97 35.34 13.32
N LEU A 8 -43.12 35.54 12.01
CA LEU A 8 -42.37 35.06 10.84
C LEU A 8 -41.28 36.07 10.48
N VAL A 9 -40.12 35.63 9.96
CA VAL A 9 -39.24 36.32 8.99
C VAL A 9 -38.43 35.22 8.26
N VAL A 10 -38.80 34.75 7.06
CA VAL A 10 -38.52 35.26 5.69
C VAL A 10 -37.04 35.62 5.46
N GLY A 11 -36.22 34.62 5.09
CA GLY A 11 -34.89 34.82 4.52
C GLY A 11 -34.93 34.56 3.02
N ALA A 12 -34.72 35.62 2.24
CA ALA A 12 -34.82 35.65 0.79
C ALA A 12 -33.70 34.88 0.07
N ALA A 13 -34.05 34.36 -1.12
CA ALA A 13 -33.19 33.71 -2.09
C ALA A 13 -32.30 34.69 -2.89
N LEU A 14 -31.43 34.10 -3.74
CA LEU A 14 -30.61 34.62 -4.86
C LEU A 14 -29.09 34.48 -4.56
N PHE A 15 -28.23 33.89 -5.39
CA PHE A 15 -28.16 33.98 -6.85
C PHE A 15 -27.62 32.71 -7.53
N LEU A 16 -28.16 32.44 -8.72
CA LEU A 16 -27.59 31.57 -9.75
C LEU A 16 -26.24 32.11 -10.25
N SER A 17 -25.32 31.21 -10.56
CA SER A 17 -24.25 31.46 -11.53
C SER A 17 -24.06 30.22 -12.38
N CYS A 18 -24.83 30.14 -13.46
CA CYS A 18 -24.61 29.21 -14.55
C CYS A 18 -23.37 29.66 -15.33
N ILE A 19 -22.27 28.91 -15.26
CA ILE A 19 -21.20 29.04 -16.24
C ILE A 19 -21.47 27.97 -17.31
N ALA A 20 -22.04 28.43 -18.42
CA ALA A 20 -22.11 27.67 -19.65
C ALA A 20 -20.70 27.61 -20.25
N CYS A 21 -20.05 26.45 -20.16
CA CYS A 21 -18.94 26.14 -21.06
C CYS A 21 -19.53 25.59 -22.36
N THR A 22 -19.15 26.26 -23.43
CA THR A 22 -19.65 26.07 -24.79
C THR A 22 -19.36 24.67 -25.33
N ALA A 23 -20.35 24.16 -26.06
CA ALA A 23 -20.17 23.03 -26.96
C ALA A 23 -19.15 23.38 -28.04
N ASN A 24 -18.13 22.54 -28.22
CA ASN A 24 -17.36 22.50 -29.45
C ASN A 24 -17.53 21.11 -30.07
N SER A 25 -18.49 21.01 -30.97
CA SER A 25 -18.70 19.86 -31.84
C SER A 25 -17.60 19.82 -32.88
N GLY A 26 -16.63 18.93 -32.70
CA GLY A 26 -15.63 18.59 -33.69
C GLY A 26 -15.47 17.07 -33.71
N GLY A 27 -16.16 16.40 -34.63
CA GLY A 27 -16.00 14.98 -34.84
C GLY A 27 -14.60 14.67 -35.37
N ASN A 28 -13.97 13.66 -34.77
CA ASN A 28 -12.97 12.87 -35.45
C ASN A 28 -13.10 11.42 -34.96
N THR A 29 -13.60 10.58 -35.86
CA THR A 29 -13.58 9.12 -35.77
C THR A 29 -12.14 8.62 -35.85
N GLY A 30 -11.67 7.91 -34.83
CA GLY A 30 -10.36 7.24 -34.83
C GLY A 30 -10.12 6.48 -33.53
N PRO A 31 -9.79 5.19 -33.56
CA PRO A 31 -9.87 4.32 -32.40
C PRO A 31 -8.62 4.49 -31.54
N SER A 32 -8.81 4.79 -30.26
CA SER A 32 -7.91 4.34 -29.20
C SER A 32 -8.64 4.57 -27.88
N ALA A 33 -9.37 3.54 -27.44
CA ALA A 33 -9.52 3.33 -26.02
C ALA A 33 -8.08 3.19 -25.50
N THR A 34 -7.53 4.28 -24.95
CA THR A 34 -6.27 4.24 -24.22
C THR A 34 -6.51 3.24 -23.10
N ALA A 35 -5.97 2.03 -23.26
CA ALA A 35 -6.09 0.98 -22.26
C ALA A 35 -5.72 1.60 -20.92
N SER A 36 -6.66 1.58 -19.97
CA SER A 36 -6.45 2.19 -18.66
C SER A 36 -5.20 1.58 -18.07
N SER A 37 -4.22 2.39 -17.66
CA SER A 37 -2.92 1.94 -17.14
C SER A 37 -3.01 1.01 -15.91
N ALA A 38 -4.22 0.80 -15.38
CA ALA A 38 -4.51 -0.11 -14.28
C ALA A 38 -4.50 -1.61 -14.66
N ASP A 39 -4.75 -1.97 -15.92
CA ASP A 39 -4.70 -3.38 -16.38
C ASP A 39 -3.31 -3.83 -16.82
N GLN A 40 -2.31 -2.95 -16.71
CA GLN A 40 -0.96 -3.22 -17.19
C GLN A 40 -0.17 -4.17 -16.27
N PHE A 41 -0.54 -4.28 -15.00
CA PHE A 41 0.26 -4.99 -14.00
C PHE A 41 -0.35 -6.34 -13.62
N THR A 42 0.50 -7.35 -13.48
CA THR A 42 0.10 -8.66 -12.94
C THR A 42 -0.37 -8.52 -11.48
N PRO A 43 -1.53 -9.07 -11.12
CA PRO A 43 -1.98 -9.16 -9.73
C PRO A 43 -0.96 -9.80 -8.79
N ILE A 44 -0.87 -9.29 -7.55
CA ILE A 44 0.10 -9.78 -6.57
C ILE A 44 -0.18 -11.24 -6.14
N ASN A 45 -1.44 -11.66 -6.17
CA ASN A 45 -1.85 -13.04 -5.89
C ASN A 45 -1.41 -14.04 -6.98
N GLN A 46 -1.06 -13.57 -8.18
CA GLN A 46 -0.54 -14.40 -9.29
C GLN A 46 0.98 -14.50 -9.31
N LEU A 47 1.71 -13.71 -8.50
CA LEU A 47 3.16 -13.83 -8.42
C LEU A 47 3.55 -15.20 -7.87
N LYS A 48 4.76 -15.69 -8.17
CA LYS A 48 5.22 -16.96 -7.59
C LYS A 48 5.45 -16.81 -6.08
N SER A 49 4.93 -17.75 -5.29
CA SER A 49 5.24 -17.80 -3.85
C SER A 49 6.69 -18.20 -3.62
N ILE A 50 7.25 -17.74 -2.50
CA ILE A 50 8.58 -18.14 -2.05
C ILE A 50 8.47 -19.11 -0.88
N SER A 51 9.43 -20.02 -0.78
CA SER A 51 9.61 -20.84 0.40
C SER A 51 10.43 -20.04 1.42
N LEU A 52 9.94 -19.96 2.64
CA LEU A 52 10.65 -19.34 3.75
C LEU A 52 11.40 -20.39 4.55
N ASP A 53 12.56 -20.01 5.09
CA ASP A 53 13.20 -20.82 6.13
C ASP A 53 12.41 -20.71 7.44
N GLY A 54 11.83 -21.85 7.86
CA GLY A 54 10.89 -21.94 8.97
C GLY A 54 9.47 -21.45 8.61
N ASP A 55 8.59 -21.40 9.62
CA ASP A 55 7.23 -20.87 9.46
C ASP A 55 7.01 -19.63 10.34
N PRO A 56 7.51 -18.45 9.93
CA PRO A 56 7.31 -17.21 10.68
C PRO A 56 5.88 -16.66 10.53
N LEU A 57 5.08 -17.18 9.58
CA LEU A 57 3.72 -16.70 9.32
C LEU A 57 2.66 -17.49 10.11
N SER A 58 3.00 -18.62 10.72
CA SER A 58 2.06 -19.36 11.58
C SER A 58 1.56 -18.54 12.79
N GLU A 59 2.34 -17.57 13.24
CA GLU A 59 2.02 -16.72 14.40
C GLU A 59 1.36 -15.39 14.01
N THR A 60 1.19 -15.09 12.71
CA THR A 60 0.49 -13.86 12.32
C THR A 60 -0.99 -14.01 12.65
N GLU A 61 -1.51 -13.17 13.54
CA GLU A 61 -2.95 -13.05 13.74
C GLU A 61 -3.57 -12.39 12.51
N THR A 62 -4.39 -13.14 11.77
CA THR A 62 -4.97 -12.67 10.52
C THR A 62 -6.49 -12.60 10.62
N SER A 63 -7.07 -11.52 10.08
CA SER A 63 -8.52 -11.29 10.10
C SER A 63 -9.32 -12.28 9.24
N ASP A 64 -8.69 -12.93 8.26
CA ASP A 64 -9.32 -13.92 7.39
C ASP A 64 -8.66 -15.29 7.53
N THR A 65 -9.18 -16.11 8.44
CA THR A 65 -8.66 -17.45 8.74
C THR A 65 -8.94 -18.48 7.63
N ARG A 66 -9.63 -18.10 6.55
CA ARG A 66 -10.04 -19.03 5.48
C ARG A 66 -8.92 -19.32 4.49
N GLU A 67 -7.97 -18.42 4.35
CA GLU A 67 -6.83 -18.58 3.45
C GLU A 67 -5.53 -18.54 4.25
N ALA A 68 -4.60 -19.46 3.93
CA ALA A 68 -3.29 -19.44 4.55
C ALA A 68 -2.43 -18.30 3.97
N PRO A 69 -1.65 -17.58 4.80
CA PRO A 69 -0.70 -16.58 4.31
C PRO A 69 0.30 -17.17 3.31
N ARG A 70 0.55 -16.43 2.24
CA ARG A 70 1.46 -16.84 1.17
C ARG A 70 2.57 -15.82 0.99
N ALA A 71 3.79 -16.19 1.32
CA ALA A 71 4.96 -15.34 1.14
C ALA A 71 5.24 -15.08 -0.34
N VAL A 72 5.45 -13.82 -0.69
CA VAL A 72 5.74 -13.35 -2.07
C VAL A 72 7.07 -12.60 -2.17
N GLY A 73 7.62 -12.18 -1.03
CA GLY A 73 8.90 -11.50 -0.96
C GLY A 73 9.53 -11.61 0.42
N GLU A 74 10.85 -11.68 0.44
CA GLU A 74 11.65 -11.67 1.67
C GLU A 74 12.88 -10.78 1.47
N VAL A 75 13.22 -10.00 2.49
CA VAL A 75 14.39 -9.12 2.50
C VAL A 75 15.07 -9.20 3.86
N HIS A 76 16.39 -9.31 3.84
CA HIS A 76 17.26 -9.20 5.01
C HIS A 76 17.97 -7.85 4.97
N ALA A 77 17.71 -7.01 5.97
CA ALA A 77 18.25 -5.65 6.08
C ALA A 77 18.80 -5.45 7.50
N GLY A 78 20.11 -5.30 7.65
CA GLY A 78 20.77 -5.32 8.96
C GLY A 78 20.46 -6.62 9.72
N HIS A 79 19.76 -6.50 10.86
CA HIS A 79 19.30 -7.64 11.64
C HIS A 79 17.80 -7.95 11.45
N TYR A 80 17.12 -7.20 10.57
CA TYR A 80 15.71 -7.38 10.29
C TYR A 80 15.51 -8.36 9.15
N ARG A 81 14.59 -9.29 9.35
CA ARG A 81 14.02 -10.13 8.28
C ARG A 81 12.60 -9.64 8.02
N MET A 82 12.38 -9.08 6.84
CA MET A 82 11.10 -8.55 6.38
C MET A 82 10.47 -9.54 5.40
N ILE A 83 9.21 -9.90 5.65
CA ILE A 83 8.48 -10.89 4.87
C ILE A 83 7.19 -10.23 4.38
N ALA A 84 7.06 -10.11 3.07
CA ALA A 84 5.84 -9.69 2.41
C ALA A 84 5.00 -10.91 2.03
N TYR A 85 3.72 -10.87 2.37
CA TYR A 85 2.79 -11.96 2.09
C TYR A 85 1.43 -11.45 1.58
N THR A 86 0.69 -12.35 0.95
CA THR A 86 -0.69 -12.15 0.52
C THR A 86 -1.61 -13.13 1.25
N GLN A 87 -2.84 -12.72 1.54
CA GLN A 87 -3.87 -13.59 2.12
C GLN A 87 -5.25 -13.07 1.74
N GLY A 88 -6.03 -13.85 0.99
CA GLY A 88 -7.29 -13.37 0.44
C GLY A 88 -7.12 -12.09 -0.38
N SER A 89 -7.97 -11.11 -0.10
CA SER A 89 -7.92 -9.76 -0.68
C SER A 89 -7.09 -8.77 0.13
N SER A 90 -6.06 -9.27 0.83
CA SER A 90 -5.16 -8.45 1.63
C SER A 90 -3.71 -8.79 1.34
N CYS A 91 -2.85 -7.88 1.75
CA CYS A 91 -1.43 -8.12 1.82
C CYS A 91 -0.90 -7.68 3.17
N GLY A 92 0.22 -8.30 3.58
CA GLY A 92 0.79 -8.11 4.89
C GLY A 92 2.31 -8.02 4.86
N LEU A 93 2.83 -7.40 5.90
CA LEU A 93 4.25 -7.28 6.19
C LEU A 93 4.49 -7.81 7.60
N LEU A 94 5.38 -8.79 7.70
CA LEU A 94 5.95 -9.23 8.96
C LEU A 94 7.42 -8.81 9.02
N VAL A 95 7.82 -8.16 10.11
CA VAL A 95 9.22 -7.84 10.42
C VAL A 95 9.61 -8.58 11.68
N VAL A 96 10.68 -9.37 11.62
CA VAL A 96 11.24 -10.09 12.77
C VAL A 96 12.68 -9.64 13.04
N ASP A 97 13.07 -9.65 14.32
CA ASP A 97 14.45 -9.43 14.75
C ASP A 97 15.22 -10.75 14.67
N ALA A 98 16.06 -10.92 13.65
CA ALA A 98 16.82 -12.15 13.48
C ALA A 98 17.89 -12.38 14.57
N LYS A 99 18.26 -11.35 15.35
CA LYS A 99 19.28 -11.43 16.42
C LYS A 99 18.69 -11.69 17.80
N ARG A 100 17.60 -11.02 18.18
CA ARG A 100 17.12 -10.99 19.57
C ARG A 100 15.96 -11.94 19.85
N SER A 101 15.08 -12.15 18.88
CA SER A 101 13.95 -13.07 19.03
C SER A 101 13.26 -13.32 17.70
N LYS A 102 12.92 -14.59 17.41
CA LYS A 102 12.04 -14.93 16.27
C LYS A 102 10.61 -14.40 16.40
N ARG A 103 10.30 -13.60 17.45
CA ARG A 103 9.00 -12.95 17.63
C ARG A 103 8.86 -11.79 16.65
N SER A 104 7.64 -11.57 16.19
CA SER A 104 7.25 -10.42 15.39
C SER A 104 7.59 -9.10 16.10
N LEU A 105 8.37 -8.24 15.43
CA LEU A 105 8.55 -6.84 15.82
C LEU A 105 7.39 -5.99 15.31
N ILE A 106 7.02 -6.18 14.05
CA ILE A 106 5.95 -5.45 13.36
C ILE A 106 5.17 -6.46 12.54
N ASN A 107 3.84 -6.48 12.69
CA ASN A 107 2.93 -7.18 11.80
C ASN A 107 1.88 -6.18 11.30
N LEU A 108 1.88 -5.90 10.00
CA LEU A 108 0.92 -5.02 9.36
C LEU A 108 0.11 -5.82 8.34
N VAL A 109 -1.20 -5.60 8.31
CA VAL A 109 -2.11 -6.14 7.31
C VAL A 109 -2.98 -5.02 6.79
N SER A 110 -3.14 -4.93 5.47
CA SER A 110 -4.06 -3.99 4.85
C SER A 110 -4.83 -4.69 3.74
N ALA A 111 -6.13 -4.45 3.68
CA ALA A 111 -6.97 -4.94 2.59
C ALA A 111 -6.70 -4.11 1.32
N TRP A 112 -6.88 -4.74 0.16
CA TRP A 112 -6.91 -4.01 -1.10
C TRP A 112 -8.12 -3.06 -1.12
N PRO A 113 -7.98 -1.84 -1.66
CA PRO A 113 -9.14 -0.98 -1.93
C PRO A 113 -10.11 -1.70 -2.87
N LYS A 114 -11.42 -1.57 -2.63
CA LYS A 114 -12.45 -2.24 -3.45
C LYS A 114 -12.69 -1.55 -4.78
N ASP A 115 -12.41 -0.26 -4.85
CA ASP A 115 -12.54 0.54 -6.06
C ASP A 115 -11.48 1.66 -6.10
N ARG A 116 -11.43 2.40 -7.21
CA ARG A 116 -10.46 3.48 -7.44
C ARG A 116 -10.66 4.73 -6.58
N SER A 117 -11.82 4.87 -5.94
CA SER A 117 -12.14 6.00 -5.07
C SER A 117 -11.66 5.78 -3.63
N GLU A 118 -11.42 4.52 -3.26
CA GLU A 118 -10.79 4.14 -2.00
C GLU A 118 -9.25 4.16 -2.10
N GLY A 119 -8.60 4.51 -0.99
CA GLY A 119 -7.14 4.39 -0.86
C GLY A 119 -6.31 5.50 -1.52
N SER A 120 -5.01 5.28 -1.58
CA SER A 120 -4.01 6.23 -2.05
C SER A 120 -3.54 5.91 -3.47
N GLN A 121 -3.33 6.94 -4.29
CA GLN A 121 -2.70 6.85 -5.62
C GLN A 121 -1.21 7.25 -5.58
N ARG A 122 -0.57 7.19 -4.39
CA ARG A 122 0.81 7.67 -4.18
C ARG A 122 1.83 6.99 -5.10
N TYR A 123 1.64 5.70 -5.39
CA TYR A 123 2.52 4.94 -6.28
C TYR A 123 1.75 4.43 -7.50
N ALA A 124 2.48 4.09 -8.57
CA ALA A 124 1.89 3.35 -9.70
C ALA A 124 1.32 2.00 -9.23
N ALA A 125 0.45 1.36 -10.01
CA ALA A 125 -0.23 0.11 -9.65
C ALA A 125 -1.18 0.21 -8.43
N GLY A 126 -1.65 1.42 -8.11
CA GLY A 126 -2.69 1.69 -7.12
C GLY A 126 -4.12 1.56 -7.67
N PRO A 127 -5.14 1.81 -6.83
CA PRO A 127 -5.06 2.40 -5.49
C PRO A 127 -4.48 1.48 -4.41
N TYR A 128 -3.98 2.08 -3.32
CA TYR A 128 -3.39 1.38 -2.17
C TYR A 128 -4.17 1.62 -0.87
N GLY A 129 -4.49 0.56 -0.14
CA GLY A 129 -4.79 0.62 1.29
C GLY A 129 -3.51 0.91 2.08
N LEU A 130 -3.63 1.48 3.29
CA LEU A 130 -2.49 1.80 4.13
C LEU A 130 -2.67 1.18 5.52
N ALA A 131 -1.62 0.53 6.00
CA ALA A 131 -1.44 0.19 7.40
C ALA A 131 -0.05 0.67 7.85
N SER A 132 0.08 1.16 9.08
CA SER A 132 1.38 1.58 9.62
C SER A 132 1.49 1.22 11.09
N GLY A 133 2.72 1.07 11.56
CA GLY A 133 2.99 0.69 12.94
C GLY A 133 4.45 0.86 13.31
N ALA A 134 4.70 0.95 14.60
CA ALA A 134 6.04 0.95 15.17
C ALA A 134 6.36 -0.45 15.70
N GLY A 135 7.63 -0.83 15.62
CA GLY A 135 8.13 -2.01 16.30
C GLY A 135 8.19 -1.78 17.80
N SER A 136 8.35 -2.86 18.56
CA SER A 136 8.49 -2.80 20.02
C SER A 136 9.59 -1.80 20.46
N ASP A 137 9.41 -1.21 21.65
CA ASP A 137 10.15 -0.05 22.17
C ASP A 137 11.68 -0.10 22.00
N ALA A 138 12.28 -1.31 22.05
CA ALA A 138 13.72 -1.49 21.90
C ALA A 138 14.24 -1.30 20.47
N SER A 139 13.39 -1.46 19.45
CA SER A 139 13.79 -1.47 18.03
C SER A 139 13.78 -0.08 17.39
N HIS A 140 12.99 0.87 17.93
CA HIS A 140 12.70 2.18 17.31
C HIS A 140 12.43 2.10 15.80
N SER A 141 11.88 0.98 15.35
CA SER A 141 11.59 0.75 13.94
C SER A 141 10.17 1.18 13.63
N GLN A 142 9.93 1.64 12.41
CA GLN A 142 8.60 1.98 11.93
C GLN A 142 8.41 1.43 10.52
N ALA A 143 7.20 0.97 10.23
CA ALA A 143 6.84 0.54 8.89
C ALA A 143 5.51 1.16 8.46
N SER A 144 5.41 1.42 7.17
CA SER A 144 4.16 1.70 6.48
C SER A 144 4.01 0.74 5.31
N LEU A 145 2.88 0.04 5.27
CA LEU A 145 2.49 -0.92 4.25
C LEU A 145 1.41 -0.28 3.37
N TYR A 146 1.75 -0.07 2.11
CA TYR A 146 0.82 0.29 1.05
C TYR A 146 0.44 -0.96 0.28
N CYS A 147 -0.85 -1.31 0.30
CA CYS A 147 -1.36 -2.56 -0.23
C CYS A 147 -2.34 -2.37 -1.38
N SER A 148 -2.01 -2.87 -2.58
CA SER A 148 -2.95 -2.94 -3.71
C SER A 148 -3.09 -4.37 -4.23
N GLU A 149 -4.07 -4.57 -5.11
CA GLU A 149 -4.26 -5.83 -5.83
C GLU A 149 -3.05 -6.17 -6.71
N LYS A 150 -2.25 -5.18 -7.14
CA LYS A 150 -1.21 -5.34 -8.15
C LYS A 150 0.21 -5.23 -7.60
N ALA A 151 0.40 -4.56 -6.47
CA ALA A 151 1.70 -4.35 -5.86
C ALA A 151 1.59 -4.04 -4.36
N MET A 152 2.72 -4.18 -3.69
CA MET A 152 2.92 -3.79 -2.30
C MET A 152 4.12 -2.85 -2.25
N VAL A 153 3.99 -1.75 -1.51
CA VAL A 153 5.11 -0.87 -1.19
C VAL A 153 5.25 -0.79 0.32
N VAL A 154 6.44 -1.04 0.82
CA VAL A 154 6.76 -0.96 2.24
C VAL A 154 7.79 0.14 2.41
N GLU A 155 7.47 1.14 3.21
CA GLU A 155 8.42 2.12 3.70
C GLU A 155 8.81 1.71 5.12
N PHE A 156 10.08 1.36 5.33
CA PHE A 156 10.61 0.94 6.61
C PHE A 156 11.70 1.91 7.06
N THR A 157 11.68 2.28 8.33
CA THR A 157 12.74 3.07 8.95
C THR A 157 13.19 2.41 10.24
N SER A 158 14.49 2.50 10.53
CA SER A 158 15.07 2.11 11.80
C SER A 158 16.04 3.19 12.29
N ARG A 159 16.53 3.07 13.53
CA ARG A 159 17.70 3.82 14.00
C ARG A 159 19.02 3.13 13.66
N GLU A 160 18.95 1.85 13.32
CA GLU A 160 20.11 1.06 12.91
C GLU A 160 20.26 1.09 11.38
N ASP A 161 21.48 0.82 10.91
CA ASP A 161 21.74 0.66 9.49
C ASP A 161 20.90 -0.49 8.91
N THR A 162 20.25 -0.22 7.78
CA THR A 162 19.38 -1.15 7.06
C THR A 162 20.06 -1.70 5.80
N SER A 163 21.39 -1.66 5.74
CA SER A 163 22.19 -2.27 4.67
C SER A 163 21.70 -3.68 4.34
N THR A 164 21.44 -3.88 3.05
CA THR A 164 20.73 -5.07 2.56
C THR A 164 21.70 -6.23 2.37
N ALA A 165 21.39 -7.37 2.99
CA ALA A 165 22.22 -8.57 2.97
C ALA A 165 21.70 -9.65 2.01
N GLY A 166 20.40 -9.60 1.65
CA GLY A 166 19.80 -10.55 0.74
C GLY A 166 18.33 -10.27 0.46
N GLN A 167 17.83 -10.79 -0.67
CA GLN A 167 16.41 -10.72 -1.05
C GLN A 167 15.98 -11.97 -1.80
N GLN A 168 14.71 -12.35 -1.67
CA GLN A 168 14.09 -13.45 -2.39
C GLN A 168 12.68 -13.05 -2.87
N GLY A 169 12.28 -13.59 -4.02
CA GLY A 169 10.96 -13.33 -4.61
C GLY A 169 10.96 -12.15 -5.56
N GLN A 170 9.76 -11.67 -5.88
CA GLN A 170 9.57 -10.57 -6.83
C GLN A 170 9.65 -9.23 -6.10
N VAL A 171 10.86 -8.90 -5.65
CA VAL A 171 11.14 -7.74 -4.79
C VAL A 171 12.17 -6.82 -5.43
N SER A 172 12.03 -5.52 -5.20
CA SER A 172 13.03 -4.50 -5.50
C SER A 172 13.19 -3.57 -4.31
N LEU A 173 14.44 -3.16 -4.05
CA LEU A 173 14.80 -2.33 -2.91
C LEU A 173 15.33 -0.98 -3.36
N LYS A 174 15.02 0.04 -2.59
CA LYS A 174 15.56 1.39 -2.76
C LYS A 174 15.86 1.98 -1.39
N GLU A 175 17.13 2.24 -1.14
CA GLU A 175 17.57 3.03 0.01
C GLU A 175 17.32 4.51 -0.26
N ARG A 176 16.85 5.25 0.75
CA ARG A 176 16.73 6.71 0.63
C ARG A 176 18.10 7.33 0.89
N GLN A 177 18.71 7.95 -0.12
CA GLN A 177 20.04 8.55 0.00
C GLN A 177 20.14 9.61 1.11
N SER A 178 19.04 10.33 1.39
CA SER A 178 18.97 11.32 2.46
C SER A 178 18.78 10.73 3.86
N GLU A 179 18.38 9.45 3.96
CA GLU A 179 18.04 8.76 5.19
C GLU A 179 18.52 7.30 5.09
N PRO A 180 19.81 7.01 5.35
CA PRO A 180 20.36 5.66 5.15
C PRO A 180 19.67 4.56 5.95
N ALA A 181 19.00 4.93 7.05
CA ALA A 181 18.22 3.99 7.85
C ALA A 181 16.78 3.78 7.34
N ALA A 182 16.42 4.42 6.22
CA ALA A 182 15.14 4.28 5.54
C ALA A 182 15.27 3.45 4.26
N LEU A 183 14.46 2.40 4.19
CA LEU A 183 14.39 1.46 3.09
C LEU A 183 12.99 1.45 2.51
N VAL A 184 12.90 1.47 1.18
CA VAL A 184 11.66 1.18 0.45
C VAL A 184 11.77 -0.19 -0.19
N MET A 185 10.88 -1.10 0.19
CA MET A 185 10.71 -2.41 -0.43
C MET A 185 9.47 -2.39 -1.33
N VAL A 186 9.62 -2.83 -2.57
CA VAL A 186 8.54 -2.93 -3.55
C VAL A 186 8.36 -4.37 -3.96
N VAL A 187 7.15 -4.90 -3.85
CA VAL A 187 6.77 -6.24 -4.30
C VAL A 187 5.71 -6.14 -5.39
N GLY A 188 5.90 -6.82 -6.51
CA GLY A 188 5.03 -6.71 -7.67
C GLY A 188 5.65 -7.35 -8.90
N SER A 189 4.94 -7.34 -10.03
CA SER A 189 5.54 -7.69 -11.34
C SER A 189 6.71 -6.77 -11.68
N ASP A 190 7.62 -7.22 -12.56
CA ASP A 190 8.82 -6.47 -12.95
C ASP A 190 8.49 -5.04 -13.41
N ASP A 191 7.44 -4.89 -14.23
CA ASP A 191 6.96 -3.59 -14.71
C ASP A 191 6.43 -2.69 -13.58
N ALA A 192 5.69 -3.26 -12.62
CA ALA A 192 5.22 -2.52 -11.46
C ALA A 192 6.40 -2.05 -10.61
N ARG A 193 7.33 -2.94 -10.29
CA ARG A 193 8.51 -2.62 -9.47
C ARG A 193 9.35 -1.53 -10.11
N LYS A 194 9.66 -1.66 -11.40
CA LYS A 194 10.41 -0.65 -12.14
C LYS A 194 9.74 0.71 -12.10
N LYS A 195 8.44 0.78 -12.40
CA LYS A 195 7.70 2.05 -12.47
C LYS A 195 7.54 2.71 -11.11
N ILE A 196 7.37 1.92 -10.06
CA ILE A 196 7.31 2.41 -8.67
C ILE A 196 8.70 2.90 -8.24
N THR A 197 9.76 2.12 -8.45
CA THR A 197 11.12 2.50 -8.04
C THR A 197 11.63 3.75 -8.78
N ASP A 198 11.25 3.94 -10.06
CA ASP A 198 11.57 5.14 -10.83
C ASP A 198 10.94 6.43 -10.26
N HIS A 199 9.90 6.32 -9.42
CA HIS A 199 9.30 7.46 -8.72
C HIS A 199 10.20 8.02 -7.61
N PHE A 200 11.13 7.22 -7.08
CA PHE A 200 12.05 7.59 -6.00
C PHE A 200 13.43 8.02 -6.51
N LYS A 201 13.48 8.64 -7.71
CA LYS A 201 14.72 9.20 -8.27
C LYS A 201 15.09 10.51 -7.61
#